data_AF-A0A649UYV1-F1
#
_entry.id   AF-A0A649UYV1-F1
#
_cell.length_a   1.000
_cell.length_b   1.000
_cell.length_c   1.000
_cell.angle_alpha   90.00
_cell.angle_beta   90.00
_cell.angle_gamma   90.00
#
_symmetry.space_group_name_H-M   'P 1'
#
loop_
_entity.id
_entity.type
_entity.pdbx_description
1 polymer ?
#
loop_
_entity_poly.entity_id
_entity_poly.type
_entity_poly.pdbx_seq_one_letter_code
_entity_poly.pdbx_strand_id
1 'polypeptide(L)'
;LIGLVNNGREDLNLSFIMGSLNNANMFTNYIQNFTKRDLNITLRAFSEITLSYRFATYYDLEPNQYQLCLSVFYDTQTEEYATTFVNETISFFEKREGFDFNLLYSMILVAIFVYFMSYAYCGGKSKRKSQKSENVVMEDWLPQPFTKNKKE
;
A
#
# COMPACT_ATOMS: atom_id res chain seq x y z
N LEU A 1 -10.60 23.00 -17.46
CA LEU A 1 -10.85 23.70 -18.74
C LEU A 1 -9.50 24.04 -19.35
N ILE A 2 -9.35 23.96 -20.68
CA ILE A 2 -8.12 24.28 -21.40
C ILE A 2 -8.44 25.42 -22.35
N GLY A 3 -7.77 26.56 -22.19
CA GLY A 3 -7.89 27.71 -23.08
C GLY A 3 -6.79 27.67 -24.15
N LEU A 4 -7.17 27.81 -25.41
CA LEU A 4 -6.25 27.89 -26.54
C LEU A 4 -6.49 29.20 -27.28
N VAL A 5 -5.41 29.87 -27.65
CA VAL A 5 -5.44 31.11 -28.43
C VAL A 5 -4.59 30.92 -29.67
N ASN A 6 -5.18 31.06 -30.85
CA ASN A 6 -4.47 31.05 -32.11
C ASN A 6 -4.11 32.49 -32.49
N ASN A 7 -2.88 32.89 -32.23
CA ASN A 7 -2.34 34.19 -32.66
C ASN A 7 -1.72 34.14 -34.08
N GLY A 8 -1.79 33.00 -34.75
CA GLY A 8 -1.30 32.79 -36.10
C GLY A 8 -2.25 33.31 -37.18
N ARG A 9 -1.73 33.30 -38.42
CA ARG A 9 -2.48 33.70 -39.63
C ARG A 9 -3.22 32.54 -40.29
N GLU A 10 -2.94 31.33 -39.88
CA GLU A 10 -3.52 30.11 -40.42
C GLU A 10 -4.46 29.47 -39.40
N ASP A 11 -5.45 28.74 -39.91
CA ASP A 11 -6.36 27.95 -39.09
C ASP A 11 -5.64 26.69 -38.58
N LEU A 12 -5.89 26.33 -37.33
CA LEU A 12 -5.33 25.14 -36.69
C LEU A 12 -6.41 24.06 -36.61
N ASN A 13 -6.14 22.86 -37.10
CA ASN A 13 -7.02 21.72 -36.85
C ASN A 13 -6.57 21.03 -35.57
N LEU A 14 -7.42 21.08 -34.53
CA LEU A 14 -7.14 20.41 -33.28
C LEU A 14 -7.53 18.95 -33.41
N SER A 15 -6.55 18.05 -33.36
CA SER A 15 -6.75 16.60 -33.59
C SER A 15 -7.11 15.86 -32.29
N PHE A 16 -6.41 16.13 -31.18
CA PHE A 16 -6.76 15.54 -29.88
C PHE A 16 -6.05 16.23 -28.72
N ILE A 17 -6.59 16.00 -27.52
CA ILE A 17 -5.95 16.36 -26.24
C ILE A 17 -5.57 15.08 -25.53
N MET A 18 -4.39 15.05 -24.94
CA MET A 18 -3.93 14.01 -24.04
C MET A 18 -3.49 14.63 -22.73
N GLY A 19 -3.72 13.94 -21.63
CA GLY A 19 -3.29 14.36 -20.30
C GLY A 19 -2.46 13.26 -19.66
N SER A 20 -1.29 13.59 -19.11
CA SER A 20 -0.40 12.64 -18.46
C SER A 20 -0.15 13.02 -17.01
N LEU A 21 0.12 11.99 -16.22
CA LEU A 21 0.55 12.17 -14.84
C LEU A 21 2.03 11.82 -14.75
N ASN A 22 2.84 12.81 -14.37
CA ASN A 22 4.30 12.70 -14.33
C ASN A 22 4.80 12.82 -12.89
N ASN A 23 6.02 12.37 -12.64
CA ASN A 23 6.67 12.59 -11.35
C ASN A 23 7.00 14.08 -11.16
N ALA A 24 6.69 14.64 -9.99
CA ALA A 24 6.92 16.05 -9.70
C ALA A 24 8.41 16.46 -9.68
N ASN A 25 9.31 15.54 -9.34
CA ASN A 25 10.75 15.80 -9.26
C ASN A 25 11.47 15.55 -10.59
N MET A 26 10.94 14.66 -11.43
CA MET A 26 11.52 14.30 -12.73
C MET A 26 10.43 14.15 -13.78
N PHE A 27 10.20 15.22 -14.54
CA PHE A 27 9.14 15.29 -15.56
C PHE A 27 9.21 14.19 -16.62
N THR A 28 10.41 13.73 -16.96
CA THR A 28 10.63 12.66 -17.96
C THR A 28 10.06 11.31 -17.53
N ASN A 29 9.80 11.11 -16.23
CA ASN A 29 9.21 9.88 -15.71
C ASN A 29 7.68 9.98 -15.72
N TYR A 30 7.09 9.34 -16.73
CA TYR A 30 5.63 9.20 -16.87
C TYR A 30 5.13 8.08 -15.96
N ILE A 31 4.13 8.39 -15.13
CA ILE A 31 3.54 7.43 -14.18
C ILE A 31 2.24 6.87 -14.73
N GLN A 32 1.38 7.71 -15.28
CA GLN A 32 0.08 7.27 -15.74
C GLN A 32 -0.34 7.86 -17.09
N ASN A 33 -1.22 7.07 -17.72
CA ASN A 33 -1.46 7.07 -19.14
C ASN A 33 -2.27 8.27 -19.64
N PHE A 34 -1.98 8.59 -20.89
CA PHE A 34 -2.49 9.71 -21.68
C PHE A 34 -3.97 9.54 -21.99
N THR A 35 -4.87 10.02 -21.14
CA THR A 35 -6.33 9.94 -21.44
C THR A 35 -6.59 10.74 -22.72
N LYS A 36 -6.77 10.06 -23.84
CA LYS A 36 -6.98 10.71 -25.14
C LYS A 36 -8.42 11.18 -25.25
N ARG A 37 -8.59 12.43 -25.64
CA ARG A 37 -9.86 12.97 -26.11
C ARG A 37 -9.66 13.46 -27.54
N ASP A 38 -10.25 12.76 -28.49
CA ASP A 38 -10.27 13.21 -29.88
C ASP A 38 -11.04 14.53 -30.01
N LEU A 39 -10.47 15.42 -30.82
CA LEU A 39 -11.05 16.68 -31.22
C LEU A 39 -11.13 16.66 -32.74
N ASN A 40 -12.26 17.09 -33.29
CA ASN A 40 -12.41 17.33 -34.71
C ASN A 40 -12.90 18.77 -34.87
N ILE A 41 -12.10 19.72 -34.36
CA ILE A 41 -12.48 21.13 -34.27
C ILE A 41 -11.37 21.97 -34.87
N THR A 42 -11.75 22.91 -35.74
CA THR A 42 -10.83 23.89 -36.30
C THR A 42 -10.86 25.18 -35.47
N LEU A 43 -9.70 25.63 -35.03
CA LEU A 43 -9.50 26.91 -34.36
C LEU A 43 -9.02 27.94 -35.37
N ARG A 44 -9.87 28.92 -35.67
CA ARG A 44 -9.60 29.93 -36.68
C ARG A 44 -8.43 30.84 -36.30
N ALA A 45 -7.77 31.40 -37.31
CA ALA A 45 -6.77 32.45 -37.13
C ALA A 45 -7.31 33.60 -36.25
N PHE A 46 -6.46 34.14 -35.38
CA PHE A 46 -6.76 35.24 -34.45
C PHE A 46 -7.97 34.99 -33.54
N SER A 47 -8.24 33.74 -33.17
CA SER A 47 -9.37 33.38 -32.32
C SER A 47 -8.96 32.52 -31.14
N GLU A 48 -9.84 32.44 -30.14
CA GLU A 48 -9.65 31.64 -28.94
C GLU A 48 -10.78 30.61 -28.78
N ILE A 49 -10.47 29.50 -28.13
CA ILE A 49 -11.44 28.47 -27.76
C ILE A 49 -11.12 27.92 -26.37
N THR A 50 -12.17 27.60 -25.63
CA THR A 50 -12.06 26.87 -24.37
C THR A 50 -12.61 25.47 -24.53
N LEU A 51 -11.81 24.48 -24.19
CA LEU A 51 -12.15 23.07 -24.29
C LEU A 51 -12.29 22.48 -22.88
N SER A 52 -13.39 21.77 -22.67
CA SER A 52 -13.52 20.93 -21.48
C SER A 52 -12.63 19.71 -21.64
N TYR A 53 -11.91 19.31 -20.60
CA TYR A 53 -11.10 18.09 -20.61
C TYR A 53 -11.18 17.46 -19.24
N ARG A 54 -11.41 16.15 -19.22
CA ARG A 54 -11.50 15.35 -18.01
C ARG A 54 -10.39 14.32 -18.05
N PHE A 55 -9.45 14.44 -17.11
CA PHE A 55 -8.43 13.43 -16.88
C PHE A 55 -9.01 12.27 -16.08
N ALA A 56 -8.75 11.04 -16.49
CA ALA A 56 -9.19 9.84 -15.80
C ALA A 56 -7.97 9.13 -15.20
N THR A 57 -7.91 9.10 -13.87
CA THR A 57 -6.90 8.35 -13.13
C THR A 57 -7.28 6.87 -13.04
N TYR A 58 -6.28 5.99 -13.01
CA TYR A 58 -6.47 4.58 -12.70
C TYR A 58 -6.56 4.40 -11.18
N TYR A 59 -7.19 3.32 -10.72
CA TYR A 59 -7.24 3.00 -9.29
C TYR A 59 -5.87 2.44 -8.85
N ASP A 60 -5.39 2.79 -7.66
CA ASP A 60 -4.06 2.46 -7.09
C ASP A 60 -2.89 3.38 -7.47
N LEU A 61 -3.09 4.69 -7.44
CA LEU A 61 -1.96 5.64 -7.36
C LEU A 61 -1.41 5.68 -5.93
N GLU A 62 -0.09 5.55 -5.79
CA GLU A 62 0.58 5.74 -4.52
C GLU A 62 0.35 7.17 -3.98
N PRO A 63 0.27 7.37 -2.65
CA PRO A 63 0.21 8.71 -2.07
C PRO A 63 1.51 9.47 -2.32
N ASN A 64 1.56 10.28 -3.37
CA ASN A 64 2.72 11.07 -3.75
C ASN A 64 2.31 12.41 -4.41
N GLN A 65 3.29 13.27 -4.63
CA GLN A 65 3.15 14.47 -5.45
C GLN A 65 3.38 14.13 -6.91
N TYR A 66 2.41 14.51 -7.73
CA TYR A 66 2.43 14.28 -9.16
C TYR A 66 2.20 15.59 -9.90
N GLN A 67 2.69 15.65 -11.13
CA GLN A 67 2.49 16.78 -12.01
C GLN A 67 1.54 16.39 -13.13
N LEU A 68 0.40 17.10 -13.23
CA LEU A 68 -0.55 16.89 -14.31
C LEU A 68 -0.15 17.74 -15.52
N CYS A 69 0.03 17.08 -16.65
CA CYS A 69 0.44 17.70 -17.90
C CYS A 69 -0.63 17.48 -18.95
N LEU A 70 -0.93 18.49 -19.74
CA LEU A 70 -1.95 18.45 -20.78
C LEU A 70 -1.32 18.84 -22.10
N SER A 71 -1.37 17.95 -23.08
CA SER A 71 -0.82 18.15 -24.41
C SER A 71 -1.94 18.25 -25.43
N VAL A 72 -1.91 19.28 -26.26
CA VAL A 72 -2.82 19.45 -27.38
C VAL A 72 -2.04 19.20 -28.66
N PHE A 73 -2.57 18.30 -29.48
CA PHE A 73 -2.04 17.96 -30.79
C PHE A 73 -2.91 18.63 -31.83
N TYR A 74 -2.26 19.33 -32.74
CA TYR A 74 -2.92 20.10 -33.79
C TYR A 74 -2.04 20.17 -35.02
N ASP A 75 -2.65 20.36 -36.17
CA ASP A 75 -1.95 20.52 -37.43
C ASP A 75 -2.32 21.85 -38.09
N THR A 76 -1.36 22.36 -38.86
CA THR A 76 -1.63 23.24 -39.99
C THR A 76 -1.72 22.38 -41.25
N GLN A 77 -2.16 22.93 -42.38
CA GLN A 77 -2.27 22.16 -43.63
C GLN A 77 -0.96 21.50 -44.08
N THR A 78 0.18 21.91 -43.53
CA THR A 78 1.51 21.44 -43.91
C THR A 78 2.23 20.66 -42.82
N GLU A 79 1.98 20.93 -41.53
CA GLU A 79 2.79 20.39 -40.42
C GLU A 79 1.95 20.04 -39.20
N GLU A 80 2.37 19.00 -38.48
CA GLU A 80 1.80 18.59 -37.21
C GLU A 80 2.61 19.17 -36.04
N TYR A 81 1.90 19.64 -35.02
CA TYR A 81 2.47 20.23 -33.81
C TYR A 81 1.84 19.64 -32.55
N ALA A 82 2.59 19.73 -31.46
CA ALA A 82 2.11 19.40 -30.13
C ALA A 82 2.57 20.47 -29.14
N THR A 83 1.63 21.02 -28.37
CA THR A 83 1.94 21.93 -27.27
C THR A 83 1.52 21.31 -25.94
N THR A 84 2.46 21.24 -25.00
CA THR A 84 2.23 20.72 -23.65
C THR A 84 2.18 21.86 -22.65
N PHE A 85 1.10 21.90 -21.87
CA PHE A 85 0.85 22.84 -20.80
C PHE A 85 0.96 22.11 -19.46
N VAL A 86 1.61 22.76 -18.50
CA VAL A 86 1.75 22.26 -17.14
C VAL A 86 0.94 23.19 -16.25
N ASN A 87 -0.14 22.67 -15.67
CA ASN A 87 -1.04 23.51 -14.88
C ASN A 87 -0.56 23.57 -13.42
N GLU A 88 -0.54 22.44 -12.72
CA GLU A 88 -0.27 22.40 -11.28
C GLU A 88 0.25 21.01 -10.82
N THR A 89 0.94 20.98 -9.68
CA THR A 89 1.26 19.76 -8.94
C THR A 89 0.06 19.34 -8.10
N ILE A 90 -0.43 18.12 -8.28
CA ILE A 90 -1.53 17.54 -7.50
C ILE A 90 -0.99 16.46 -6.57
N SER A 91 -1.48 16.45 -5.33
CA SER A 91 -1.17 15.41 -4.36
C SER A 91 -2.37 14.46 -4.26
N PHE A 92 -2.13 13.17 -4.47
CA PHE A 92 -3.14 12.15 -4.17
C PHE A 92 -3.03 11.73 -2.72
N PHE A 93 -4.17 11.60 -2.06
CA PHE A 93 -4.28 11.04 -0.73
C PHE A 93 -5.04 9.74 -0.81
N GLU A 94 -4.55 8.72 -0.12
CA GLU A 94 -5.32 7.51 0.10
C GLU A 94 -6.58 7.88 0.89
N LYS A 95 -7.75 7.58 0.32
CA LYS A 95 -8.99 7.65 1.07
C LYS A 95 -8.85 6.62 2.19
N ARG A 96 -8.77 7.07 3.45
CA ARG A 96 -8.83 6.16 4.61
C ARG A 96 -10.12 5.36 4.50
N GLU A 97 -10.06 4.18 3.90
CA GLU A 97 -11.15 3.25 3.88
C GLU A 97 -11.46 2.91 5.34
N GLY A 98 -12.75 2.87 5.69
CA GLY A 98 -13.25 2.93 7.07
C GLY A 98 -12.94 1.71 7.95
N PHE A 99 -11.92 0.92 7.62
CA PHE A 99 -11.50 -0.25 8.36
C PHE A 99 -10.08 -0.04 8.91
N ASP A 100 -10.00 0.40 10.17
CA ASP A 100 -8.74 0.58 10.88
C ASP A 100 -8.17 -0.78 11.30
N PHE A 101 -7.34 -1.37 10.42
CA PHE A 101 -6.66 -2.64 10.69
C PHE A 101 -5.74 -2.57 11.91
N ASN A 102 -5.20 -1.39 12.25
CA ASN A 102 -4.38 -1.22 13.44
C ASN A 102 -5.24 -1.36 14.71
N LEU A 103 -6.43 -0.77 14.71
CA LEU A 103 -7.40 -0.93 15.79
C LEU A 103 -7.83 -2.40 15.93
N LEU A 104 -8.19 -3.06 14.83
CA LEU A 104 -8.59 -4.47 14.85
C LEU A 104 -7.48 -5.37 15.42
N TYR A 105 -6.24 -5.22 14.94
CA TYR A 105 -5.10 -5.99 15.42
C TYR A 105 -4.83 -5.73 16.91
N SER A 106 -4.90 -4.47 17.36
CA SER A 106 -4.72 -4.13 18.77
C SER A 106 -5.79 -4.77 19.68
N MET A 107 -7.05 -4.81 19.24
CA MET A 107 -8.14 -5.45 19.99
C MET A 107 -7.94 -6.96 20.11
N ILE A 108 -7.52 -7.63 19.04
CA ILE A 108 -7.22 -9.07 19.05
C ILE A 108 -6.08 -9.37 20.03
N LEU A 109 -5.00 -8.58 20.01
CA LEU A 109 -3.87 -8.76 20.95
C LEU A 109 -4.29 -8.59 22.41
N VAL A 110 -5.10 -7.56 22.72
CA VAL A 110 -5.60 -7.35 24.08
C VAL A 110 -6.49 -8.50 24.52
N ALA A 111 -7.37 -9.00 23.65
CA ALA A 111 -8.23 -10.15 23.95
C ALA A 111 -7.42 -11.42 24.26
N ILE A 112 -6.37 -11.70 23.46
CA ILE A 112 -5.44 -12.80 23.69
C ILE A 112 -4.71 -12.61 25.03
N PHE A 113 -4.22 -11.41 25.31
CA PHE A 113 -3.51 -11.11 26.55
C PHE A 113 -4.39 -11.31 27.79
N VAL A 114 -5.63 -10.81 27.77
CA VAL A 114 -6.60 -11.01 28.85
C VAL A 114 -6.93 -12.49 29.02
N TYR A 115 -7.10 -13.24 27.93
CA TYR A 115 -7.32 -14.68 27.97
C TYR A 115 -6.14 -15.40 28.65
N PHE A 116 -4.90 -15.13 28.23
CA PHE A 116 -3.70 -15.74 28.84
C PHE A 116 -3.55 -15.37 30.33
N MET A 117 -3.83 -14.12 30.70
CA MET A 117 -3.82 -13.68 32.10
C MET A 117 -4.89 -14.41 32.91
N SER A 118 -6.11 -14.51 32.40
CA SER A 118 -7.19 -15.24 33.08
C SER A 118 -6.84 -16.73 33.26
N TYR A 119 -6.22 -17.35 32.26
CA TYR A 119 -5.76 -18.73 32.31
C TYR A 119 -4.60 -18.92 33.29
N ALA A 120 -3.64 -17.99 33.35
CA ALA A 120 -2.53 -18.06 34.31
C ALA A 120 -3.02 -17.87 35.76
N TYR A 121 -3.93 -16.94 35.99
CA TYR A 121 -4.50 -16.67 37.32
C TYR A 121 -5.46 -17.77 37.78
N CYS A 122 -6.27 -18.35 36.90
CA CYS A 122 -7.18 -19.46 37.26
C CYS A 122 -6.53 -20.85 37.18
N GLY A 123 -5.52 -21.03 36.33
CA GLY A 123 -4.80 -22.29 36.10
C GLY A 123 -3.77 -22.64 37.17
N GLY A 124 -3.59 -21.80 38.20
CA GLY A 124 -2.71 -22.01 39.35
C GLY A 124 -3.09 -23.15 40.30
N LYS A 125 -3.85 -24.15 39.85
CA LYS A 125 -4.07 -25.42 40.58
C LYS A 125 -3.65 -26.62 39.74
N SER A 126 -2.42 -26.61 39.25
CA SER A 126 -1.77 -27.84 38.78
C SER A 126 -1.50 -28.74 39.99
N LYS A 127 -2.18 -29.90 40.03
CA LYS A 127 -2.01 -30.92 41.06
C LYS A 127 -0.54 -31.36 41.09
N ARG A 128 0.21 -31.01 42.14
CA ARG A 128 1.52 -31.63 42.45
C ARG A 128 1.29 -33.13 42.63
N LYS A 129 1.75 -33.95 41.67
CA LYS A 129 1.98 -35.38 41.92
C LYS A 129 3.03 -35.47 43.02
N SER A 130 2.65 -35.99 44.18
CA SER A 130 3.58 -36.34 45.25
C SER A 130 4.54 -37.41 44.71
N GLN A 131 5.81 -37.07 44.63
CA GLN A 131 6.88 -38.02 44.36
C GLN A 131 7.04 -38.87 45.62
N LYS A 132 6.53 -40.11 45.57
CA LYS A 132 6.71 -41.11 46.62
C LYS A 132 8.21 -41.44 46.67
N SER A 133 8.90 -41.03 47.74
CA SER A 133 10.29 -41.42 47.98
C SER A 133 10.34 -42.92 48.26
N GLU A 134 10.93 -43.67 47.33
CA GLU A 134 11.28 -45.07 47.52
C GLU A 134 12.52 -45.12 48.43
N ASN A 135 12.32 -45.53 49.69
CA ASN A 135 13.42 -45.81 50.60
C ASN A 135 14.16 -47.04 50.06
N VAL A 136 15.27 -46.82 49.36
CA VAL A 136 16.20 -47.89 49.00
C VAL A 136 16.81 -48.41 50.30
N VAL A 137 16.42 -49.63 50.65
CA VAL A 137 16.88 -50.38 51.81
C VAL A 137 18.39 -50.60 51.69
N MET A 138 19.16 -49.98 52.60
CA MET A 138 20.63 -50.05 52.67
C MET A 138 21.15 -51.36 53.32
N GLU A 139 20.27 -52.33 53.59
CA GLU A 139 20.60 -53.56 54.33
C GLU A 139 21.27 -54.63 53.44
N ASP A 140 21.32 -54.44 52.12
CA ASP A 140 21.91 -55.38 51.15
C ASP A 140 23.45 -55.29 51.03
N TRP A 141 24.10 -54.32 51.69
CA TRP A 141 25.55 -54.08 51.58
C TRP A 141 26.35 -54.49 52.83
N LEU A 142 25.72 -55.09 53.84
CA LEU A 142 26.41 -55.58 55.03
C LEU A 142 26.78 -57.06 54.87
N PRO A 143 28.06 -57.45 54.95
CA PRO A 143 28.45 -58.86 54.94
C PRO A 143 27.86 -59.57 56.17
N GLN A 144 27.18 -60.69 55.93
CA GLN A 144 26.57 -61.48 57.01
C GLN A 144 27.65 -62.08 57.94
N PRO A 145 27.45 -62.09 59.27
CA PRO A 145 28.43 -62.64 60.21
C PRO A 145 28.56 -64.17 60.06
N PHE A 146 29.79 -64.67 60.11
CA PHE A 146 30.13 -66.10 60.05
C PHE A 146 29.41 -66.89 61.17
N THR A 147 28.46 -67.73 60.80
CA THR A 147 27.83 -68.69 61.71
C THR A 147 28.77 -69.86 61.98
N LYS A 148 29.23 -70.02 63.22
CA LYS A 148 29.88 -71.25 63.70
C LYS A 148 28.82 -72.37 63.74
N ASN A 149 28.91 -73.32 62.80
CA ASN A 149 28.16 -74.57 62.91
C ASN A 149 28.78 -75.44 64.00
N LYS A 150 27.95 -75.83 64.97
CA LYS A 150 28.21 -76.85 65.98
C LYS A 150 27.19 -77.97 65.77
N LYS A 151 27.68 -79.19 65.50
CA LYS A 151 27.06 -80.53 65.57
C LYS A 151 27.99 -81.47 64.77
N GLU A 152 28.50 -82.59 65.26
CA GLU A 152 28.12 -83.49 66.37
C GLU A 152 29.35 -83.83 67.24
#